data_AF-A0A7S0P7E7-F1
#
_entry.id   AF-A0A7S0P7E7-F1
#
_cell.length_a   1.000
_cell.length_b   1.000
_cell.length_c   1.000
_cell.angle_alpha   90.00
_cell.angle_beta   90.00
_cell.angle_gamma   90.00
#
_symmetry.space_group_name_H-M   'P 1'
#
loop_
_entity.id
_entity.type
_entity.pdbx_description
1 polymer ?
#
loop_
_entity_poly.entity_id
_entity_poly.type
_entity_poly.pdbx_seq_one_letter_code
_entity_poly.pdbx_strand_id
1 'polypeptide(L)'
;ERLFARAKWLSSRDRDCRGWVARLDSSHEGPPYAMLGTASGWRVHSQAAQDGILRAIFDRFGVTNRQFVEFGFGYEKEAGDLTDDDMDFVMSGLNTRLLAKRGWSGTYFDAVVSNTQYNVRRAVLSEGNIASQFAAAGVRKDVDYVSIDVDSIDVWLLNGLLRDGFRPRVISCEYNGNFAWDQAVAANATWRKFNWQSMFGGSAAAFDHVARRYGYQLMYLMSYFDLFLVRSDVLAASCDPDTVPTLKQQGNKKLPTKQHMPCTLEDASWMVDVPLMLSGKPVAARHRAARAIVKAGERLAELKKQKLRPTCCRLTGSPICTPETVTSLRAMLSSAEGDA
;
A
#
# COMPACT_ATOMS: atom_id res chain seq x y z
N GLU A 1 -8.14 -30.32 -3.86
CA GLU A 1 -8.04 -30.62 -2.40
C GLU A 1 -6.84 -31.50 -1.97
N ARG A 2 -5.86 -31.86 -2.82
CA ARG A 2 -4.70 -32.68 -2.39
C ARG A 2 -3.34 -32.11 -2.84
N LEU A 3 -3.06 -30.84 -2.55
CA LEU A 3 -1.72 -30.24 -2.76
C LEU A 3 -1.15 -29.48 -1.56
N PHE A 4 -1.76 -29.58 -0.38
CA PHE A 4 -1.28 -28.86 0.80
C PHE A 4 -0.94 -29.84 1.91
N ALA A 5 0.30 -30.35 1.85
CA ALA A 5 0.94 -30.82 3.06
C ALA A 5 0.89 -29.66 4.06
N ARG A 6 0.27 -29.90 5.22
CA ARG A 6 0.27 -28.99 6.38
C ARG A 6 1.70 -28.53 6.60
N ALA A 7 2.04 -27.31 6.14
CA ALA A 7 3.13 -26.59 6.76
C ALA A 7 2.77 -26.56 8.24
N LYS A 8 3.54 -27.27 9.07
CA LYS A 8 3.45 -27.16 10.53
C LYS A 8 3.78 -25.71 10.86
N TRP A 9 2.78 -24.84 10.82
CA TRP A 9 2.88 -23.53 11.42
C TRP A 9 3.21 -23.79 12.89
N LEU A 10 4.40 -23.36 13.29
CA LEU A 10 4.95 -23.53 14.63
C LEU A 10 3.86 -23.29 15.67
N SER A 11 3.81 -24.16 16.67
CA SER A 11 2.86 -24.06 17.79
C SER A 11 2.80 -22.62 18.30
N SER A 12 1.64 -22.18 18.78
CA SER A 12 1.34 -20.87 19.40
C SER A 12 2.29 -20.42 20.53
N ARG A 13 3.32 -21.21 20.86
CA ARG A 13 4.40 -20.90 21.79
C ARG A 13 5.59 -20.15 21.17
N ASP A 14 5.81 -20.23 19.86
CA ASP A 14 6.89 -19.47 19.21
C ASP A 14 6.41 -18.07 18.81
N ARG A 15 6.76 -17.10 19.66
CA ARG A 15 6.48 -15.69 19.46
C ARG A 15 7.56 -14.98 18.64
N ASP A 16 8.69 -15.61 18.31
CA ASP A 16 9.67 -15.00 17.39
C ASP A 16 9.14 -15.04 15.95
N CYS A 17 8.82 -13.87 15.42
CA CYS A 17 8.23 -13.73 14.10
C CYS A 17 9.24 -13.46 12.99
N ARG A 18 10.55 -13.36 13.27
CA ARG A 18 11.57 -13.12 12.23
C ARG A 18 11.51 -14.18 11.13
N GLY A 19 11.55 -15.45 11.54
CA GLY A 19 11.50 -16.57 10.61
C GLY A 19 10.15 -16.71 9.91
N TRP A 20 9.06 -16.31 10.56
CA TRP A 20 7.73 -16.31 9.95
C TRP A 20 7.58 -15.23 8.88
N VAL A 21 8.01 -14.00 9.16
CA VAL A 21 8.02 -12.90 8.18
C VAL A 21 8.94 -13.22 7.01
N ALA A 22 10.12 -13.79 7.25
CA ALA A 22 11.04 -14.20 6.18
C ALA A 22 10.44 -15.28 5.26
N ARG A 23 9.52 -16.11 5.74
CA ARG A 23 8.81 -17.09 4.91
C ARG A 23 7.75 -16.46 4.01
N LEU A 24 7.23 -15.28 4.35
CA LEU A 24 6.33 -14.55 3.45
C LEU A 24 7.08 -14.23 2.15
N ASP A 25 8.30 -13.70 2.25
CA ASP A 25 9.18 -13.46 1.10
C ASP A 25 9.40 -14.73 0.27
N SER A 26 9.96 -15.77 0.88
CA SER A 26 10.40 -16.98 0.14
C SER A 26 9.26 -17.72 -0.55
N SER A 27 8.03 -17.57 -0.08
CA SER A 27 6.90 -18.35 -0.57
C SER A 27 6.26 -17.77 -1.82
N HIS A 28 6.67 -16.58 -2.25
CA HIS A 28 6.21 -15.96 -3.48
C HIS A 28 7.36 -15.37 -4.32
N GLU A 29 8.61 -15.82 -4.12
CA GLU A 29 9.73 -15.48 -4.99
C GLU A 29 9.55 -16.13 -6.38
N GLY A 30 8.91 -15.40 -7.29
CA GLY A 30 9.22 -15.46 -8.72
C GLY A 30 10.28 -14.39 -9.05
N PRO A 31 10.96 -14.44 -10.22
CA PRO A 31 11.84 -13.36 -10.64
C PRO A 31 11.14 -12.00 -10.50
N PRO A 32 11.86 -10.90 -10.19
CA PRO A 32 11.26 -9.57 -9.98
C PRO A 32 10.38 -9.04 -11.12
N TYR A 33 10.47 -9.64 -12.31
CA TYR A 33 9.69 -9.33 -13.51
C TYR A 33 8.59 -10.36 -13.83
N ALA A 34 8.51 -11.45 -13.07
CA ALA A 34 7.50 -12.47 -13.23
C ALA A 34 6.36 -12.18 -12.27
N MET A 35 5.49 -11.22 -12.64
CA MET A 35 4.13 -11.11 -12.08
C MET A 35 3.37 -12.46 -12.12
N LEU A 36 3.84 -13.40 -12.94
CA LEU A 36 3.30 -14.73 -13.21
C LEU A 36 4.03 -15.88 -12.47
N GLY A 37 5.10 -15.61 -11.72
CA GLY A 37 5.95 -16.63 -11.08
C GLY A 37 5.57 -17.00 -9.64
N THR A 38 4.37 -16.63 -9.19
CA THR A 38 3.89 -16.93 -7.85
C THR A 38 3.35 -18.36 -7.77
N ALA A 39 3.69 -19.09 -6.70
CA ALA A 39 3.11 -20.42 -6.48
C ALA A 39 1.58 -20.34 -6.50
N SER A 40 0.90 -21.30 -7.14
CA SER A 40 -0.55 -21.23 -7.44
C SER A 40 -1.46 -20.99 -6.23
N GLY A 41 -0.99 -21.27 -5.01
CA GLY A 41 -1.72 -20.97 -3.77
C GLY A 41 -1.50 -19.56 -3.20
N TRP A 42 -0.59 -18.76 -3.75
CA TRP A 42 -0.24 -17.42 -3.26
C TRP A 42 -0.87 -16.28 -4.05
N ARG A 43 -1.27 -16.55 -5.29
CA ARG A 43 -2.01 -15.65 -6.17
C ARG A 43 -3.16 -16.43 -6.80
N VAL A 44 -4.39 -16.04 -6.47
CA VAL A 44 -5.62 -16.65 -6.98
C VAL A 44 -6.45 -15.61 -7.73
N HIS A 45 -6.76 -14.50 -7.07
CA HIS A 45 -7.52 -13.37 -7.61
C HIS A 45 -6.77 -12.03 -7.51
N SER A 46 -5.90 -11.86 -6.50
CA SER A 46 -5.14 -10.62 -6.32
C SER A 46 -4.15 -10.36 -7.45
N GLN A 47 -3.76 -9.09 -7.63
CA GLN A 47 -2.82 -8.69 -8.67
C GLN A 47 -1.50 -9.47 -8.60
N ALA A 48 -1.01 -9.74 -7.39
CA ALA A 48 0.19 -10.53 -7.11
C ALA A 48 -0.05 -11.47 -5.91
N ALA A 49 0.85 -11.53 -4.93
CA ALA A 49 0.84 -12.51 -3.83
C ALA A 49 -0.05 -12.15 -2.63
N GLN A 50 -0.87 -11.10 -2.72
CA GLN A 50 -1.66 -10.60 -1.58
C GLN A 50 -2.60 -11.68 -1.00
N ASP A 51 -3.24 -12.50 -1.84
CA ASP A 51 -4.06 -13.63 -1.40
C ASP A 51 -3.33 -14.57 -0.42
N GLY A 52 -2.10 -14.95 -0.77
CA GLY A 52 -1.27 -15.84 0.04
C GLY A 52 -0.79 -15.19 1.34
N ILE A 53 -0.42 -13.92 1.26
CA ILE A 53 0.03 -13.12 2.42
C ILE A 53 -1.13 -12.92 3.40
N LEU A 54 -2.30 -12.51 2.93
CA LEU A 54 -3.49 -12.34 3.75
C LEU A 54 -3.90 -13.65 4.42
N ARG A 55 -3.89 -14.77 3.68
CA ARG A 55 -4.11 -16.10 4.28
C ARG A 55 -3.11 -16.36 5.39
N ALA A 56 -1.80 -16.16 5.16
CA ALA A 56 -0.78 -16.42 6.17
C ALA A 56 -0.98 -15.52 7.42
N ILE A 57 -1.29 -14.24 7.23
CA ILE A 57 -1.58 -13.30 8.32
C ILE A 57 -2.78 -13.78 9.13
N PHE A 58 -3.92 -14.09 8.49
CA PHE A 58 -5.11 -14.52 9.22
C PHE A 58 -4.99 -15.93 9.83
N ASP A 59 -4.19 -16.82 9.23
CA ASP A 59 -3.85 -18.12 9.83
C ASP A 59 -3.05 -17.94 11.13
N ARG A 60 -2.21 -16.89 11.23
CA ARG A 60 -1.39 -16.61 12.42
C ARG A 60 -2.10 -15.80 13.50
N PHE A 61 -2.85 -14.77 13.11
CA PHE A 61 -3.45 -13.80 14.04
C PHE A 61 -4.96 -13.97 14.24
N GLY A 62 -5.57 -14.91 13.52
CA GLY A 62 -6.99 -15.19 13.59
C GLY A 62 -7.86 -14.06 13.04
N VAL A 63 -9.16 -14.28 13.12
CA VAL A 63 -10.24 -13.40 12.63
C VAL A 63 -11.28 -13.23 13.73
N THR A 64 -12.09 -12.18 13.67
CA THR A 64 -13.19 -11.94 14.63
C THR A 64 -14.56 -11.88 14.00
N ASN A 65 -14.68 -11.20 12.85
CA ASN A 65 -15.96 -10.91 12.23
C ASN A 65 -16.01 -11.31 10.74
N ARG A 66 -14.87 -11.67 10.15
CA ARG A 66 -14.70 -12.00 8.73
C ARG A 66 -15.31 -10.93 7.83
N GLN A 67 -15.22 -9.67 8.25
CA GLN A 67 -15.58 -8.52 7.42
C GLN A 67 -14.33 -7.91 6.81
N PHE A 68 -14.46 -7.44 5.58
CA PHE A 68 -13.44 -6.62 4.95
C PHE A 68 -14.04 -5.38 4.29
N VAL A 69 -13.20 -4.37 4.09
CA VAL A 69 -13.50 -3.25 3.19
C VAL A 69 -12.38 -3.09 2.19
N GLU A 70 -12.72 -2.81 0.93
CA GLU A 70 -11.73 -2.49 -0.12
C GLU A 70 -12.25 -1.36 -1.00
N PHE A 71 -11.34 -0.51 -1.48
CA PHE A 71 -11.67 0.61 -2.34
C PHE A 71 -10.48 1.02 -3.20
N GLY A 72 -10.79 1.51 -4.40
CA GLY A 72 -9.81 2.06 -5.36
C GLY A 72 -9.38 1.13 -6.52
N PHE A 73 -10.09 0.03 -6.72
CA PHE A 73 -9.94 -0.88 -7.88
C PHE A 73 -10.33 -0.29 -9.26
N GLY A 74 -10.77 0.98 -9.32
CA GLY A 74 -10.83 1.76 -10.56
C GLY A 74 -11.84 1.29 -11.60
N TYR A 75 -13.08 0.95 -11.22
CA TYR A 75 -14.07 0.57 -12.22
C TYR A 75 -14.47 1.77 -13.09
N GLU A 76 -14.23 1.68 -14.40
CA GLU A 76 -14.55 2.74 -15.37
C GLU A 76 -15.90 2.52 -16.09
N LYS A 77 -16.58 1.40 -15.86
CA LYS A 77 -17.90 1.13 -16.44
C LYS A 77 -18.98 1.87 -15.64
N GLU A 78 -19.74 2.78 -16.27
CA GLU A 78 -20.93 3.36 -15.64
C GLU A 78 -22.01 2.29 -15.37
N ALA A 79 -22.91 2.58 -14.43
CA ALA A 79 -23.95 1.71 -13.88
C ALA A 79 -24.42 0.57 -14.82
N GLY A 80 -23.90 -0.62 -14.55
CA GLY A 80 -24.34 -1.91 -15.10
C GLY A 80 -24.08 -3.00 -14.07
N ASP A 81 -24.61 -4.20 -14.30
CA ASP A 81 -24.36 -5.32 -13.41
C ASP A 81 -22.87 -5.69 -13.49
N LEU A 82 -22.11 -5.41 -12.42
CA LEU A 82 -20.81 -6.06 -12.24
C LEU A 82 -21.05 -7.56 -12.36
N THR A 83 -20.18 -8.24 -13.09
CA THR A 83 -20.25 -9.68 -13.25
C THR A 83 -19.26 -10.37 -12.33
N ASP A 84 -19.40 -11.68 -12.18
CA ASP A 84 -18.38 -12.45 -11.45
C ASP A 84 -17.02 -12.34 -12.16
N ASP A 85 -17.00 -12.23 -13.49
CA ASP A 85 -15.79 -12.02 -14.28
C ASP A 85 -15.14 -10.64 -14.00
N ASP A 86 -15.94 -9.57 -13.84
CA ASP A 86 -15.42 -8.25 -13.46
C ASP A 86 -14.79 -8.29 -12.06
N MET A 87 -15.39 -9.04 -11.14
CA MET A 87 -14.89 -9.21 -9.78
C MET A 87 -13.70 -10.19 -9.71
N ASP A 88 -13.62 -11.16 -10.61
CA ASP A 88 -12.55 -12.16 -10.72
C ASP A 88 -11.37 -11.69 -11.59
N PHE A 89 -11.47 -10.51 -12.23
CA PHE A 89 -10.47 -10.01 -13.16
C PHE A 89 -9.12 -9.70 -12.45
N VAL A 90 -8.16 -10.59 -12.66
CA VAL A 90 -6.86 -10.62 -11.95
C VAL A 90 -5.99 -9.37 -12.20
N MET A 91 -6.19 -8.64 -13.30
CA MET A 91 -5.39 -7.44 -13.60
C MET A 91 -5.91 -6.16 -12.93
N SER A 92 -7.18 -6.12 -12.47
CA SER A 92 -7.66 -5.13 -11.49
C SER A 92 -7.51 -5.63 -10.05
N GLY A 93 -7.48 -6.95 -9.84
CA GLY A 93 -6.73 -7.62 -8.79
C GLY A 93 -7.15 -7.33 -7.35
N LEU A 94 -8.45 -7.33 -7.05
CA LEU A 94 -8.98 -7.15 -5.69
C LEU A 94 -8.24 -8.03 -4.66
N ASN A 95 -7.66 -7.40 -3.65
CA ASN A 95 -7.00 -8.11 -2.56
C ASN A 95 -7.99 -8.95 -1.73
N THR A 96 -9.28 -8.65 -1.81
CA THR A 96 -10.33 -9.29 -0.99
C THR A 96 -11.14 -10.35 -1.70
N ARG A 97 -10.95 -10.56 -3.01
CA ARG A 97 -11.83 -11.46 -3.78
C ARG A 97 -11.77 -12.91 -3.29
N LEU A 98 -10.59 -13.42 -2.95
CA LEU A 98 -10.47 -14.75 -2.36
C LEU A 98 -11.12 -14.85 -0.98
N LEU A 99 -11.11 -13.78 -0.18
CA LEU A 99 -11.81 -13.73 1.11
C LEU A 99 -13.33 -13.80 0.90
N ALA A 100 -13.86 -13.05 -0.07
CA ALA A 100 -15.28 -13.07 -0.44
C ALA A 100 -15.73 -14.48 -0.87
N LYS A 101 -14.98 -15.14 -1.78
CA LYS A 101 -15.26 -16.53 -2.20
C LYS A 101 -15.15 -17.53 -1.04
N ARG A 102 -14.53 -17.16 0.08
CA ARG A 102 -14.44 -17.94 1.33
C ARG A 102 -15.45 -17.51 2.40
N GLY A 103 -16.50 -16.80 2.00
CA GLY A 103 -17.63 -16.46 2.86
C GLY A 103 -17.38 -15.28 3.81
N TRP A 104 -16.37 -14.44 3.53
CA TRP A 104 -16.24 -13.16 4.23
C TRP A 104 -17.30 -12.17 3.73
N SER A 105 -17.77 -11.30 4.62
CA SER A 105 -18.71 -10.24 4.28
C SER A 105 -17.92 -9.01 3.82
N GLY A 106 -18.02 -8.70 2.53
CA GLY A 106 -17.32 -7.59 1.90
C GLY A 106 -18.16 -6.33 1.79
N THR A 107 -17.54 -5.17 1.99
CA THR A 107 -18.05 -3.87 1.53
C THR A 107 -17.02 -3.25 0.61
N TYR A 108 -17.45 -2.75 -0.54
CA TYR A 108 -16.56 -2.03 -1.45
C TYR A 108 -17.00 -0.58 -1.60
N PHE A 109 -16.06 0.32 -1.83
CA PHE A 109 -16.35 1.69 -2.23
C PHE A 109 -15.68 2.02 -3.57
N ASP A 110 -16.40 2.74 -4.43
CA ASP A 110 -15.91 3.21 -5.72
C ASP A 110 -16.43 4.63 -6.01
N ALA A 111 -15.67 5.45 -6.74
CA ALA A 111 -16.08 6.81 -7.06
C ALA A 111 -17.22 6.88 -8.10
N VAL A 112 -17.31 5.88 -8.99
CA VAL A 112 -18.15 5.88 -10.20
C VAL A 112 -19.19 4.75 -10.17
N VAL A 113 -18.89 3.61 -9.55
CA VAL A 113 -19.73 2.40 -9.60
C VAL A 113 -20.49 2.16 -8.29
N SER A 114 -21.73 1.68 -8.44
CA SER A 114 -22.53 1.11 -7.36
C SER A 114 -23.12 -0.21 -7.81
N ASN A 115 -23.11 -1.22 -6.95
CA ASN A 115 -23.70 -2.53 -7.24
C ASN A 115 -24.16 -3.20 -5.95
N THR A 116 -25.43 -3.59 -5.88
CA THR A 116 -26.02 -4.20 -4.67
C THR A 116 -25.61 -5.66 -4.50
N GLN A 117 -25.47 -6.43 -5.58
CA GLN A 117 -25.08 -7.84 -5.55
C GLN A 117 -23.72 -8.05 -4.88
N TYR A 118 -22.74 -7.20 -5.17
CA TYR A 118 -21.40 -7.27 -4.57
C TYR A 118 -21.17 -6.27 -3.43
N ASN A 119 -22.22 -5.55 -3.00
CA ASN A 119 -22.14 -4.52 -1.96
C ASN A 119 -21.07 -3.44 -2.26
N VAL A 120 -21.06 -2.96 -3.51
CA VAL A 120 -20.25 -1.82 -3.96
C VAL A 120 -21.04 -0.54 -3.78
N ARG A 121 -20.49 0.39 -3.00
CA ARG A 121 -21.11 1.68 -2.67
C ARG A 121 -20.40 2.78 -3.42
N ARG A 122 -21.17 3.58 -4.16
CA ARG A 122 -20.63 4.75 -4.84
C ARG A 122 -20.33 5.85 -3.82
N ALA A 123 -19.07 6.19 -3.62
CA ALA A 123 -18.61 7.31 -2.80
C ALA A 123 -17.21 7.78 -3.21
N VAL A 124 -17.01 9.09 -3.32
CA VAL A 124 -15.67 9.68 -3.35
C VAL A 124 -15.19 9.81 -1.91
N LEU A 125 -14.32 8.89 -1.50
CA LEU A 125 -13.76 8.89 -0.16
C LEU A 125 -12.76 10.05 0.02
N SER A 126 -12.74 10.63 1.21
CA SER A 126 -11.80 11.65 1.64
C SER A 126 -11.45 11.43 3.11
N GLU A 127 -10.37 12.09 3.56
CA GLU A 127 -9.96 12.06 4.97
C GLU A 127 -11.09 12.49 5.94
N GLY A 128 -11.99 13.37 5.49
CA GLY A 128 -13.09 13.88 6.31
C GLY A 128 -14.36 13.04 6.29
N ASN A 129 -14.51 12.11 5.34
CA ASN A 129 -15.76 11.36 5.16
C ASN A 129 -15.61 9.82 5.27
N ILE A 130 -14.39 9.27 5.17
CA ILE A 130 -14.21 7.82 5.04
C ILE A 130 -14.86 7.05 6.21
N ALA A 131 -14.71 7.54 7.44
CA ALA A 131 -15.29 6.90 8.61
C ALA A 131 -16.83 6.97 8.63
N SER A 132 -17.44 8.08 8.19
CA SER A 132 -18.90 8.17 8.13
C SER A 132 -19.47 7.31 7.02
N GLN A 133 -18.77 7.17 5.88
CA GLN A 133 -19.12 6.25 4.80
C GLN A 133 -19.07 4.79 5.27
N PHE A 134 -18.02 4.39 6.00
CA PHE A 134 -17.93 3.06 6.60
C PHE A 134 -19.06 2.80 7.60
N ALA A 135 -19.35 3.76 8.48
CA ALA A 135 -20.43 3.63 9.46
C ALA A 135 -21.81 3.51 8.79
N ALA A 136 -22.08 4.33 7.77
CA ALA A 136 -23.30 4.24 6.95
C ALA A 136 -23.40 2.91 6.17
N ALA A 137 -22.28 2.21 5.99
CA ALA A 137 -22.23 0.87 5.42
C ALA A 137 -22.37 -0.27 6.43
N GLY A 138 -22.53 0.03 7.72
CA GLY A 138 -22.60 -0.99 8.77
C GLY A 138 -21.27 -1.70 9.01
N VAL A 139 -20.16 -1.13 8.54
CA VAL A 139 -18.82 -1.66 8.77
C VAL A 139 -18.50 -1.53 10.25
N ARG A 140 -18.07 -2.63 10.87
CA ARG A 140 -17.67 -2.60 12.27
C ARG A 140 -16.41 -1.78 12.48
N LYS A 141 -16.34 -1.05 13.61
CA LYS A 141 -15.12 -0.31 13.97
C LYS A 141 -13.90 -1.22 14.07
N ASP A 142 -14.07 -2.49 14.45
CA ASP A 142 -13.02 -3.51 14.57
C ASP A 142 -12.98 -4.50 13.39
N VAL A 143 -13.39 -4.07 12.19
CA VAL A 143 -13.34 -4.87 10.94
C VAL A 143 -12.03 -5.65 10.79
N ASP A 144 -12.09 -6.91 10.35
CA ASP A 144 -10.88 -7.74 10.29
C ASP A 144 -9.87 -7.24 9.24
N TYR A 145 -10.33 -6.67 8.12
CA TYR A 145 -9.45 -6.23 7.04
C TYR A 145 -9.89 -4.95 6.35
N VAL A 146 -8.94 -4.08 5.99
CA VAL A 146 -9.13 -2.97 5.06
C VAL A 146 -8.01 -2.95 4.02
N SER A 147 -8.36 -2.91 2.74
CA SER A 147 -7.44 -2.71 1.60
C SER A 147 -7.57 -1.26 1.11
N ILE A 148 -6.45 -0.53 1.03
CA ILE A 148 -6.38 0.88 0.61
C ILE A 148 -5.52 0.98 -0.65
N ASP A 149 -6.14 1.27 -1.80
CA ASP A 149 -5.41 1.32 -3.06
C ASP A 149 -6.14 2.22 -4.07
N VAL A 150 -6.05 3.55 -3.89
CA VAL A 150 -6.68 4.56 -4.77
C VAL A 150 -5.67 5.34 -5.63
N ASP A 151 -4.38 5.03 -5.53
CA ASP A 151 -3.28 5.69 -6.24
C ASP A 151 -3.27 7.23 -6.12
N SER A 152 -3.71 7.75 -4.98
CA SER A 152 -3.99 9.16 -4.79
C SER A 152 -3.83 9.58 -3.32
N ILE A 153 -4.93 9.80 -2.61
CA ILE A 153 -4.94 10.34 -1.25
C ILE A 153 -4.87 9.27 -0.15
N ASP A 154 -4.30 8.10 -0.45
CA ASP A 154 -4.31 6.87 0.35
C ASP A 154 -3.89 7.08 1.81
N VAL A 155 -2.82 7.84 2.03
CA VAL A 155 -2.30 8.13 3.38
C VAL A 155 -3.29 8.96 4.20
N TRP A 156 -4.03 9.85 3.55
CA TRP A 156 -5.05 10.69 4.18
C TRP A 156 -6.33 9.91 4.45
N LEU A 157 -6.68 8.95 3.58
CA LEU A 157 -7.76 8.00 3.83
C LEU A 157 -7.43 7.12 5.05
N LEU A 158 -6.21 6.60 5.14
CA LEU A 158 -5.73 5.89 6.33
C LEU A 158 -5.80 6.77 7.58
N ASN A 159 -5.30 8.01 7.51
CA ASN A 159 -5.31 8.92 8.65
C ASN A 159 -6.74 9.22 9.11
N GLY A 160 -7.64 9.57 8.21
CA GLY A 160 -9.05 9.85 8.52
C GLY A 160 -9.77 8.65 9.13
N LEU A 161 -9.57 7.46 8.54
CA LEU A 161 -10.17 6.23 9.03
C LEU A 161 -9.76 5.94 10.49
N LEU A 162 -8.46 5.99 10.77
CA LEU A 162 -7.93 5.67 12.10
C LEU A 162 -8.19 6.78 13.13
N ARG A 163 -8.06 8.05 12.74
CA ARG A 163 -8.39 9.21 13.57
C ARG A 163 -9.84 9.14 14.08
N ASP A 164 -10.76 8.75 13.21
CA ASP A 164 -12.20 8.75 13.50
C ASP A 164 -12.69 7.39 14.06
N GLY A 165 -11.77 6.66 14.68
CA GLY A 165 -12.05 5.56 15.60
C GLY A 165 -12.28 4.20 14.96
N PHE A 166 -12.13 4.04 13.64
CA PHE A 166 -12.00 2.71 13.07
C PHE A 166 -10.63 2.13 13.45
N ARG A 167 -10.63 0.85 13.78
CA ARG A 167 -9.47 0.09 14.23
C ARG A 167 -9.43 -1.27 13.52
N PRO A 168 -9.25 -1.33 12.18
CA PRO A 168 -9.12 -2.60 11.48
C PRO A 168 -8.04 -3.49 12.11
N ARG A 169 -8.20 -4.81 12.10
CA ARG A 169 -7.13 -5.70 12.64
C ARG A 169 -5.92 -5.74 11.73
N VAL A 170 -6.14 -5.81 10.43
CA VAL A 170 -5.13 -5.83 9.37
C VAL A 170 -5.50 -4.76 8.34
N ILE A 171 -4.49 -4.04 7.85
CA ILE A 171 -4.63 -3.06 6.76
C ILE A 171 -3.58 -3.39 5.71
N SER A 172 -3.95 -3.42 4.44
CA SER A 172 -2.99 -3.30 3.34
C SER A 172 -3.08 -1.93 2.70
N CYS A 173 -1.95 -1.44 2.20
CA CYS A 173 -1.92 -0.23 1.38
C CYS A 173 -0.99 -0.47 0.20
N GLU A 174 -1.45 -0.26 -1.04
CA GLU A 174 -0.50 -0.11 -2.16
C GLU A 174 0.37 1.12 -1.88
N TYR A 175 1.68 0.93 -2.02
CA TYR A 175 2.63 1.99 -1.73
C TYR A 175 3.51 2.31 -2.93
N ASN A 176 3.89 3.58 -2.98
CA ASN A 176 4.84 4.11 -3.92
C ASN A 176 6.27 3.72 -3.51
N GLY A 177 6.76 2.64 -4.10
CA GLY A 177 8.10 2.10 -3.90
C GLY A 177 9.21 2.88 -4.59
N ASN A 178 8.91 3.96 -5.32
CA ASN A 178 9.94 4.85 -5.87
C ASN A 178 10.82 5.47 -4.77
N PHE A 179 10.29 5.59 -3.54
CA PHE A 179 10.95 6.22 -2.40
C PHE A 179 11.69 5.21 -1.51
N ALA A 180 12.77 5.68 -0.87
CA ALA A 180 13.49 4.92 0.14
C ALA A 180 12.69 4.81 1.45
N TRP A 181 13.10 3.86 2.31
CA TRP A 181 12.41 3.54 3.57
C TRP A 181 12.34 4.68 4.59
N ASP A 182 13.15 5.74 4.43
CA ASP A 182 13.23 6.91 5.31
C ASP A 182 12.57 8.17 4.72
N GLN A 183 11.90 8.04 3.58
CA GLN A 183 11.27 9.15 2.86
C GLN A 183 9.75 9.09 3.00
N ALA A 184 9.18 9.77 3.99
CA ALA A 184 7.74 9.78 4.27
C ALA A 184 6.95 10.75 3.38
N VAL A 185 6.90 10.45 2.07
CA VAL A 185 6.29 11.29 1.05
C VAL A 185 4.96 10.70 0.59
N ALA A 186 3.96 11.54 0.37
CA ALA A 186 2.71 11.15 -0.27
C ALA A 186 2.16 12.28 -1.14
N ALA A 187 1.25 11.97 -2.04
CA ALA A 187 0.37 12.97 -2.64
C ALA A 187 -0.35 13.76 -1.54
N ASN A 188 -0.67 15.04 -1.77
CA ASN A 188 -1.43 15.83 -0.81
C ASN A 188 -2.91 15.39 -0.76
N ALA A 189 -3.70 15.92 0.18
CA ALA A 189 -5.08 15.50 0.41
C ALA A 189 -6.09 15.90 -0.70
N THR A 190 -5.64 16.55 -1.78
CA THR A 190 -6.47 16.84 -2.95
C THR A 190 -6.49 15.63 -3.87
N TRP A 191 -7.65 15.00 -4.02
CA TRP A 191 -7.83 13.86 -4.91
C TRP A 191 -7.51 14.20 -6.37
N ARG A 192 -6.81 13.29 -7.02
CA ARG A 192 -6.56 13.28 -8.46
C ARG A 192 -6.69 11.86 -8.99
N LYS A 193 -7.22 11.71 -10.21
CA LYS A 193 -7.22 10.43 -10.93
C LYS A 193 -5.77 10.03 -11.20
N PHE A 194 -5.45 8.76 -10.95
CA PHE A 194 -4.15 8.22 -11.30
C PHE A 194 -3.86 8.37 -12.80
N ASN A 195 -2.66 8.82 -13.12
CA ASN A 195 -2.24 9.19 -14.47
C ASN A 195 -1.07 8.35 -14.99
N TRP A 196 -0.78 7.21 -14.35
CA TRP A 196 0.29 6.29 -14.71
C TRP A 196 1.71 6.87 -14.61
N GLN A 197 1.90 7.90 -13.78
CA GLN A 197 3.21 8.47 -13.49
C GLN A 197 3.70 8.06 -12.09
N SER A 198 4.98 8.29 -11.82
CA SER A 198 5.65 7.79 -10.62
C SER A 198 5.29 8.52 -9.32
N MET A 199 4.55 9.63 -9.39
CA MET A 199 4.07 10.37 -8.22
C MET A 199 2.58 10.10 -8.02
N PHE A 200 2.31 9.19 -7.10
CA PHE A 200 0.99 8.67 -6.75
C PHE A 200 1.03 8.18 -5.31
N GLY A 201 -0.15 8.04 -4.69
CA GLY A 201 -0.32 7.43 -3.38
C GLY A 201 0.65 7.93 -2.30
N GLY A 202 1.14 7.01 -1.47
CA GLY A 202 2.11 7.28 -0.42
C GLY A 202 3.29 6.31 -0.41
N SER A 203 4.44 6.75 0.08
CA SER A 203 5.57 5.86 0.32
C SER A 203 5.33 4.94 1.52
N ALA A 204 6.10 3.85 1.60
CA ALA A 204 6.03 2.95 2.76
C ALA A 204 6.27 3.67 4.10
N ALA A 205 7.17 4.67 4.12
CA ALA A 205 7.44 5.47 5.31
C ALA A 205 6.30 6.42 5.68
N ALA A 206 5.53 6.90 4.71
CA ALA A 206 4.36 7.75 4.97
C ALA A 206 3.24 6.95 5.66
N PHE A 207 2.92 5.76 5.14
CA PHE A 207 1.95 4.86 5.75
C PHE A 207 2.39 4.40 7.14
N ASP A 208 3.64 3.95 7.30
CA ASP A 208 4.17 3.52 8.60
C ASP A 208 4.15 4.66 9.64
N HIS A 209 4.45 5.90 9.23
CA HIS A 209 4.33 7.07 10.11
C HIS A 209 2.90 7.27 10.61
N VAL A 210 1.90 7.26 9.71
CA VAL A 210 0.50 7.42 10.10
C VAL A 210 0.04 6.25 10.97
N ALA A 211 0.30 5.03 10.54
CA ALA A 211 -0.16 3.81 11.22
C ALA A 211 0.35 3.72 12.67
N ARG A 212 1.63 4.04 12.91
CA ARG A 212 2.23 4.02 14.25
C ARG A 212 1.55 4.97 15.23
N ARG A 213 1.07 6.13 14.77
CA ARG A 213 0.34 7.10 15.61
C ARG A 213 -0.94 6.51 16.22
N TYR A 214 -1.48 5.46 15.60
CA TYR A 214 -2.74 4.81 16.01
C TYR A 214 -2.56 3.38 16.51
N GLY A 215 -1.33 2.97 16.82
CA GLY A 215 -1.04 1.65 17.40
C GLY A 215 -1.07 0.51 16.37
N TYR A 216 -0.45 0.73 15.23
CA TYR A 216 -0.19 -0.28 14.20
C TYR A 216 1.32 -0.43 13.98
N GLN A 217 1.71 -1.61 13.53
CA GLN A 217 3.07 -1.92 13.15
C GLN A 217 3.11 -2.53 11.76
N LEU A 218 4.10 -2.12 10.96
CA LEU A 218 4.43 -2.79 9.71
C LEU A 218 4.79 -4.25 9.99
N MET A 219 3.98 -5.17 9.48
CA MET A 219 4.24 -6.59 9.51
C MET A 219 5.13 -7.00 8.34
N TYR A 220 4.75 -6.59 7.14
CA TYR A 220 5.39 -7.04 5.93
C TYR A 220 5.33 -5.99 4.84
N LEU A 221 6.45 -5.78 4.16
CA LEU A 221 6.57 -4.95 2.97
C LEU A 221 6.66 -5.87 1.75
N MET A 222 5.63 -5.97 0.93
CA MET A 222 5.72 -6.73 -0.32
C MET A 222 6.47 -5.91 -1.35
N SER A 223 7.33 -6.52 -2.16
CA SER A 223 7.98 -5.80 -3.25
C SER A 223 6.93 -5.34 -4.27
N TYR A 224 7.01 -4.08 -4.70
CA TYR A 224 6.24 -3.45 -5.79
C TYR A 224 4.77 -3.12 -5.57
N PHE A 225 4.11 -3.64 -4.53
CA PHE A 225 2.66 -3.53 -4.37
C PHE A 225 2.33 -3.07 -2.95
N ASP A 226 1.73 -3.95 -2.13
CA ASP A 226 1.24 -3.60 -0.80
C ASP A 226 2.29 -3.63 0.31
N LEU A 227 2.05 -2.81 1.32
CA LEU A 227 2.52 -3.06 2.68
C LEU A 227 1.37 -3.54 3.54
N PHE A 228 1.68 -4.34 4.56
CA PHE A 228 0.71 -4.92 5.48
C PHE A 228 0.99 -4.41 6.89
N LEU A 229 0.01 -3.72 7.45
CA LEU A 229 0.01 -3.18 8.81
C LEU A 229 -0.90 -4.06 9.67
N VAL A 230 -0.44 -4.40 10.88
CA VAL A 230 -1.24 -5.14 11.86
C VAL A 230 -1.36 -4.31 13.12
N ARG A 231 -2.57 -4.29 13.69
CA ARG A 231 -2.84 -3.60 14.96
C ARG A 231 -1.99 -4.20 16.07
N SER A 232 -1.34 -3.38 16.90
CA SER A 232 -0.30 -3.84 17.82
C SER A 232 -0.77 -4.90 18.83
N ASP A 233 -2.03 -4.82 19.30
CA ASP A 233 -2.63 -5.82 20.19
C ASP A 233 -2.86 -7.17 19.49
N VAL A 234 -3.32 -7.14 18.23
CA VAL A 234 -3.51 -8.33 17.38
C VAL A 234 -2.17 -9.00 17.09
N LEU A 235 -1.15 -8.19 16.79
CA LEU A 235 0.21 -8.66 16.55
C LEU A 235 0.77 -9.32 17.82
N ALA A 236 0.67 -8.63 18.97
CA ALA A 236 1.23 -9.09 20.23
C ALA A 236 0.64 -10.41 20.74
N ALA A 237 -0.57 -10.79 20.29
CA ALA A 237 -1.21 -12.05 20.65
C ALA A 237 -0.42 -13.29 20.16
N SER A 238 0.27 -13.20 19.02
CA SER A 238 0.97 -14.33 18.40
C SER A 238 2.42 -14.02 17.99
N CYS A 239 2.87 -12.78 18.12
CA CYS A 239 4.22 -12.33 17.83
C CYS A 239 4.78 -11.51 18.99
N ASP A 240 6.09 -11.57 19.20
CA ASP A 240 6.84 -10.54 19.90
C ASP A 240 7.04 -9.37 18.93
N PRO A 241 6.48 -8.18 19.19
CA PRO A 241 6.62 -7.01 18.33
C PRO A 241 8.06 -6.67 17.95
N ASP A 242 9.03 -6.92 18.85
CA ASP A 242 10.44 -6.58 18.62
C ASP A 242 11.14 -7.54 17.65
N THR A 243 10.53 -8.69 17.39
CA THR A 243 11.04 -9.69 16.44
C THR A 243 10.52 -9.46 15.02
N VAL A 244 9.55 -8.58 14.81
CA VAL A 244 9.08 -8.25 13.46
C VAL A 244 10.11 -7.32 12.79
N PRO A 245 10.63 -7.66 11.60
CA PRO A 245 11.60 -6.81 10.92
C PRO A 245 11.08 -5.39 10.69
N THR A 246 11.86 -4.39 11.08
CA THR A 246 11.53 -2.97 10.93
C THR A 246 11.41 -2.56 9.46
N LEU A 247 10.70 -1.44 9.19
CA LEU A 247 10.65 -0.83 7.86
C LEU A 247 12.05 -0.60 7.27
N LYS A 248 13.02 -0.19 8.08
CA LYS A 248 14.42 -0.04 7.64
C LYS A 248 15.03 -1.36 7.17
N GLN A 249 14.85 -2.44 7.93
CA GLN A 249 15.40 -3.76 7.59
C GLN A 249 14.75 -4.35 6.33
N GLN A 250 13.43 -4.22 6.18
CA GLN A 250 12.71 -4.69 4.99
C GLN A 250 13.01 -3.79 3.77
N GLY A 251 12.94 -2.47 3.95
CA GLY A 251 13.13 -1.48 2.90
C GLY A 251 14.55 -1.41 2.36
N ASN A 252 15.59 -1.63 3.17
CA ASN A 252 16.97 -1.74 2.67
C ASN A 252 17.16 -2.87 1.65
N LYS A 253 16.32 -3.92 1.70
CA LYS A 253 16.35 -5.05 0.76
C LYS A 253 15.44 -4.83 -0.44
N LYS A 254 14.33 -4.12 -0.25
CA LYS A 254 13.21 -4.05 -1.20
C LYS A 254 13.04 -2.70 -1.89
N LEU A 255 13.71 -1.64 -1.42
CA LEU A 255 13.52 -0.27 -1.90
C LEU A 255 14.83 0.41 -2.31
N PRO A 256 14.75 1.43 -3.19
CA PRO A 256 13.57 1.81 -3.98
C PRO A 256 13.32 0.82 -5.12
N THR A 257 12.08 0.79 -5.61
CA THR A 257 11.62 0.09 -6.82
C THR A 257 10.95 1.08 -7.75
N LYS A 258 11.56 1.34 -8.90
CA LYS A 258 11.00 2.22 -9.93
C LYS A 258 9.69 1.64 -10.44
N GLN A 259 8.63 2.42 -10.29
CA GLN A 259 7.27 2.14 -10.78
C GLN A 259 6.82 3.26 -11.73
N HIS A 260 5.97 2.89 -12.70
CA HIS A 260 5.27 3.79 -13.64
C HIS A 260 6.16 4.73 -14.46
N MET A 261 5.55 5.63 -15.23
CA MET A 261 6.24 6.58 -16.12
C MET A 261 6.91 7.72 -15.32
N PRO A 262 7.86 8.46 -15.92
CA PRO A 262 8.44 9.62 -15.27
C PRO A 262 7.39 10.66 -14.89
N CYS A 263 7.53 11.26 -13.71
CA CYS A 263 6.71 12.37 -13.28
C CYS A 263 7.05 13.69 -14.01
N THR A 264 6.06 14.56 -14.14
CA THR A 264 6.20 15.96 -14.52
C THR A 264 6.34 16.87 -13.28
N LEU A 265 6.56 18.16 -13.50
CA LEU A 265 6.60 19.15 -12.42
C LEU A 265 5.24 19.26 -11.69
N GLU A 266 4.13 19.09 -12.41
CA GLU A 266 2.81 19.12 -11.79
C GLU A 266 2.65 18.00 -10.77
N ASP A 267 3.06 16.78 -11.12
CA ASP A 267 2.93 15.62 -10.22
C ASP A 267 3.91 15.73 -9.06
N ALA A 268 5.14 16.21 -9.31
CA ALA A 268 6.10 16.46 -8.23
C ALA A 268 5.59 17.52 -7.24
N SER A 269 4.89 18.55 -7.73
CA SER A 269 4.33 19.63 -6.89
C SER A 269 3.16 19.18 -6.01
N TRP A 270 2.54 18.05 -6.38
CA TRP A 270 1.45 17.44 -5.63
C TRP A 270 1.94 16.71 -4.38
N MET A 271 3.21 16.33 -4.32
CA MET A 271 3.78 15.55 -3.24
C MET A 271 4.16 16.40 -2.02
N VAL A 272 3.97 15.83 -0.83
CA VAL A 272 4.28 16.44 0.47
C VAL A 272 4.95 15.44 1.41
N ASP A 273 5.82 15.93 2.30
CA ASP A 273 6.29 15.17 3.44
C ASP A 273 5.18 15.09 4.50
N VAL A 274 4.74 13.88 4.80
CA VAL A 274 3.55 13.62 5.63
C VAL A 274 3.72 14.09 7.07
N PRO A 275 4.84 13.82 7.77
CA PRO A 275 5.07 14.35 9.11
C PRO A 275 5.00 15.89 9.18
N LEU A 276 5.64 16.59 8.23
CA LEU A 276 5.63 18.06 8.19
C LEU A 276 4.23 18.60 7.86
N MET A 277 3.52 17.96 6.94
CA MET A 277 2.16 18.35 6.58
C MET A 277 1.21 18.19 7.78
N LEU A 278 1.27 17.05 8.49
CA LEU A 278 0.48 16.79 9.70
C LEU A 278 0.83 17.71 10.88
N SER A 279 2.00 18.36 10.85
CA SER A 279 2.41 19.37 11.85
C SER A 279 2.11 20.81 11.44
N GLY A 280 1.33 21.01 10.37
CA GLY A 280 0.92 22.34 9.91
C GLY A 280 2.03 23.13 9.22
N LYS A 281 3.03 22.45 8.62
CA LYS A 281 4.18 23.09 7.94
C LYS A 281 4.17 22.81 6.43
N PRO A 282 3.17 23.29 5.66
CA PRO A 282 2.97 22.90 4.27
C PRO A 282 4.12 23.29 3.33
N VAL A 283 4.75 24.46 3.53
CA VAL A 283 5.89 24.90 2.72
C VAL A 283 7.09 23.99 2.93
N ALA A 284 7.45 23.73 4.20
CA ALA A 284 8.52 22.82 4.55
C ALA A 284 8.24 21.39 4.05
N ALA A 285 6.97 20.95 4.11
CA ALA A 285 6.55 19.64 3.62
C ALA A 285 6.80 19.48 2.12
N ARG A 286 6.45 20.50 1.31
CA ARG A 286 6.73 20.51 -0.14
C ARG A 286 8.23 20.51 -0.43
N HIS A 287 9.02 21.32 0.27
CA HIS A 287 10.48 21.33 0.10
C HIS A 287 11.11 19.98 0.46
N ARG A 288 10.64 19.32 1.54
CA ARG A 288 11.14 18.01 1.94
C ARG A 288 10.74 16.91 0.95
N ALA A 289 9.53 16.94 0.41
CA ALA A 289 9.10 16.05 -0.67
C ALA A 289 9.94 16.23 -1.94
N ALA A 290 10.16 17.47 -2.38
CA ALA A 290 11.00 17.76 -3.54
C ALA A 290 12.42 17.21 -3.39
N ARG A 291 13.05 17.39 -2.21
CA ARG A 291 14.35 16.76 -1.90
C ARG A 291 14.29 15.24 -1.99
N ALA A 292 13.22 14.62 -1.48
CA ALA A 292 13.06 13.18 -1.52
C ALA A 292 12.92 12.65 -2.95
N ILE A 293 12.18 13.35 -3.82
CA ILE A 293 12.03 13.01 -5.25
C ILE A 293 13.39 13.05 -5.96
N VAL A 294 14.17 14.12 -5.76
CA VAL A 294 15.53 14.24 -6.36
C VAL A 294 16.42 13.09 -5.89
N LYS A 295 16.45 12.81 -4.57
CA LYS A 295 17.23 11.72 -3.98
C LYS A 295 16.80 10.34 -4.48
N ALA A 296 15.50 10.12 -4.69
CA ALA A 296 14.98 8.87 -5.26
C ALA A 296 15.54 8.64 -6.67
N GLY A 297 15.59 9.69 -7.50
CA GLY A 297 16.20 9.65 -8.83
C GLY A 297 17.70 9.31 -8.78
N GLU A 298 18.45 9.93 -7.88
CA GLU A 298 19.88 9.69 -7.68
C GLU A 298 20.15 8.26 -7.20
N ARG A 299 19.36 7.76 -6.25
CA ARG A 299 19.46 6.39 -5.76
C ARG A 299 19.17 5.37 -6.85
N LEU A 300 18.15 5.61 -7.68
CA LEU A 300 17.86 4.74 -8.82
C LEU A 300 19.01 4.72 -9.82
N ALA A 301 19.63 5.86 -10.12
CA ALA A 301 20.79 5.94 -11.01
C ALA A 301 21.99 5.16 -10.45
N GLU A 302 22.24 5.25 -9.14
CA GLU A 302 23.30 4.50 -8.47
C GLU A 302 23.09 2.98 -8.55
N LEU A 303 21.87 2.51 -8.28
CA LEU A 303 21.54 1.08 -8.41
C LEU A 303 21.74 0.57 -9.84
N LYS A 304 21.41 1.37 -10.85
CA LYS A 304 21.66 1.03 -12.26
C LYS A 304 23.14 0.90 -12.58
N LYS A 305 24.02 1.75 -12.01
CA LYS A 305 25.49 1.62 -12.16
C LYS A 305 26.02 0.31 -11.57
N GLN A 306 25.39 -0.18 -10.51
CA GLN A 306 25.67 -1.48 -9.88
C GLN A 306 25.08 -2.67 -10.66
N LYS A 307 24.54 -2.44 -11.87
CA LYS A 307 23.86 -3.44 -12.72
C LYS A 307 22.61 -4.06 -12.08
N LEU A 308 22.09 -3.45 -11.01
CA LEU A 308 20.81 -3.82 -10.43
C LEU A 308 19.69 -3.21 -11.27
N ARG A 309 18.55 -3.90 -11.36
CA ARG A 309 17.36 -3.43 -12.07
C ARG A 309 16.17 -3.39 -11.12
N PRO A 310 16.09 -2.37 -10.26
CA PRO A 310 15.03 -2.26 -9.27
C PRO A 310 13.77 -1.68 -9.92
N THR A 311 13.19 -2.37 -10.89
CA THR A 311 12.06 -1.84 -11.68
C THR A 311 10.91 -2.85 -11.66
N CYS A 312 9.67 -2.38 -11.53
CA CYS A 312 8.49 -3.26 -11.49
C CYS A 312 8.26 -3.92 -12.85
N CYS A 313 8.41 -3.17 -13.94
CA CYS A 313 8.16 -3.64 -15.30
C CYS A 313 9.32 -3.31 -16.24
N ARG A 314 9.45 -4.06 -17.35
CA ARG A 314 10.50 -3.84 -18.37
C ARG A 314 10.48 -2.44 -18.98
N LEU A 315 9.30 -1.80 -19.00
CA LEU A 315 9.07 -0.44 -19.51
C LEU A 315 9.43 0.68 -18.52
N THR A 316 9.71 0.35 -17.25
CA THR A 316 10.01 1.32 -16.19
C THR A 316 11.51 1.63 -16.05
N GLY A 317 12.31 1.36 -17.09
CA GLY A 317 13.75 1.71 -17.13
C GLY A 317 14.06 3.21 -17.20
N SER A 318 13.03 4.05 -17.26
CA SER A 318 13.06 5.51 -17.30
C SER A 318 13.45 6.15 -15.95
N PRO A 319 13.80 7.45 -15.90
CA PRO A 319 14.06 8.15 -14.64
C PRO A 319 12.77 8.31 -13.80
N ILE A 320 12.94 8.64 -12.51
CA ILE A 320 11.80 8.88 -11.60
C ILE A 320 10.93 10.04 -12.11
N CYS A 321 11.55 11.15 -12.52
CA CYS A 321 10.90 12.30 -13.15
C CYS A 321 11.68 12.75 -14.38
N THR A 322 11.08 13.59 -15.22
CA THR A 322 11.77 14.12 -16.40
C THR A 322 13.00 14.97 -16.00
N PRO A 323 14.04 15.08 -16.85
CA PRO A 323 15.20 15.93 -16.58
C PRO A 323 14.83 17.40 -16.29
N GLU A 324 13.83 17.93 -16.99
CA GLU A 324 13.32 19.29 -16.81
C GLU A 324 12.72 19.43 -15.41
N THR A 325 11.91 18.46 -14.99
CA THR A 325 11.31 18.41 -13.64
C THR A 325 12.39 18.40 -12.56
N VAL A 326 13.40 17.54 -12.70
CA VAL A 326 14.51 17.47 -11.72
C VAL A 326 15.28 18.79 -11.66
N THR A 327 15.47 19.47 -12.79
CA THR A 327 16.12 20.77 -12.86
C THR A 327 15.31 21.84 -12.12
N SER A 328 13.99 21.91 -12.36
CA SER A 328 13.09 22.81 -11.66
C SER A 328 13.06 22.56 -10.15
N LEU A 329 13.01 21.30 -9.71
CA LEU A 329 13.05 20.95 -8.29
C LEU A 329 14.36 21.39 -7.64
N ARG A 330 15.51 21.20 -8.30
CA ARG A 330 16.80 21.65 -7.77
C ARG A 330 16.86 23.18 -7.65
N ALA A 331 16.38 23.90 -8.65
CA ALA A 331 16.31 25.37 -8.61
C ALA A 331 15.46 25.87 -7.43
N MET A 332 14.27 25.27 -7.21
CA MET A 332 13.40 25.57 -6.07
C MET A 332 14.08 25.34 -4.72
N LEU A 333 14.88 24.27 -4.61
CA LEU A 333 15.59 23.95 -3.37
C LEU A 333 16.74 24.91 -3.10
N SER A 334 17.46 25.33 -4.13
CA SER A 334 18.54 26.32 -4.02
C SER A 334 18.02 27.71 -3.64
N SER A 335 16.87 28.15 -4.16
CA SER A 335 16.29 29.43 -3.75
C SER A 335 15.85 29.42 -2.29
N ALA A 336 15.28 28.31 -1.80
CA ALA A 336 14.84 28.17 -0.42
C ALA A 336 15.99 28.15 0.61
N GLU A 337 17.20 27.78 0.20
CA GLU A 337 18.41 27.81 1.05
C GLU A 337 19.06 29.20 1.10
N GLY A 338 18.78 30.09 0.14
CA GLY A 338 19.24 31.48 0.14
C GLY A 338 18.39 32.43 0.99
N ASP A 339 17.15 32.03 1.30
CA ASP A 339 16.17 32.82 2.08
C ASP A 339 16.14 32.44 3.59
N ALA A 340 16.98 31.48 4.04
CA ALA A 340 17.00 30.93 5.40
C ALA A 340 18.26 31.34 6.18
#